data_AF-A0A848YB67-F1
#
_entry.id   AF-A0A848YB67-F1
#
_cell.length_a   1.000
_cell.length_b   1.000
_cell.length_c   1.000
_cell.angle_alpha   90.00
_cell.angle_beta   90.00
_cell.angle_gamma   90.00
#
_symmetry.space_group_name_H-M   'P 1'
#
loop_
_entity.id
_entity.type
_entity.pdbx_description
1 polymer ?
#
loop_
_entity_poly.entity_id
_entity_poly.type
_entity_poly.pdbx_seq_one_letter_code
_entity_poly.pdbx_strand_id
1 'polypeptide(L)' 'PKGVHFERWRCDRGCGKWFHACRDTVSMEIFGYYGITQKPPAALIKKADSLWAAHFEAPQKPSAKKAKS' A
#
# COMPACT_ATOMS: atom_id res chain seq x y z
N PRO A 1 -7.40 10.63 6.55
CA PRO A 1 -8.02 9.41 5.99
C PRO A 1 -8.87 8.71 7.07
N LYS A 2 -10.04 8.18 6.74
CA LYS A 2 -10.92 7.42 7.66
C LYS A 2 -11.16 6.02 7.10
N GLY A 3 -11.13 4.98 7.94
CA GLY A 3 -11.30 3.58 7.54
C GLY A 3 -9.97 2.88 7.23
N VAL A 4 -10.01 1.83 6.42
CA VAL A 4 -8.83 1.04 6.03
C VAL A 4 -7.98 1.79 5.00
N HIS A 5 -6.70 1.97 5.32
CA HIS A 5 -5.72 2.69 4.49
C HIS A 5 -4.42 1.92 4.32
N PHE A 6 -3.77 2.16 3.18
CA PHE A 6 -2.41 1.71 2.88
C PHE A 6 -1.42 2.82 3.21
N GLU A 7 -0.66 2.63 4.27
CA GLU A 7 0.29 3.61 4.79
C GLU A 7 1.72 3.21 4.45
N ARG A 8 2.66 4.17 4.54
CA ARG A 8 4.10 3.91 4.42
C ARG A 8 4.78 4.18 5.75
N TRP A 9 5.45 3.17 6.28
CA TRP A 9 6.03 3.14 7.62
C TRP A 9 7.55 2.91 7.54
N ARG A 10 8.26 3.33 8.58
CA ARG A 10 9.69 3.08 8.76
C ARG A 10 9.94 2.43 10.11
N CYS A 11 10.73 1.37 10.14
CA CYS A 11 11.23 0.79 11.40
C CYS A 11 12.36 1.66 11.97
N ASP A 12 12.03 2.87 12.42
CA ASP A 12 12.99 3.92 12.78
C ASP A 12 13.88 3.53 13.97
N ARG A 13 13.29 2.90 14.98
CA ARG A 13 13.99 2.38 16.17
C ARG A 13 14.59 0.98 15.97
N GLY A 14 14.75 0.53 14.73
CA GLY A 14 15.24 -0.81 14.41
C GLY A 14 16.04 -0.82 13.12
N CYS A 15 15.65 -1.65 12.16
CA CYS A 15 16.43 -1.85 10.94
C CYS A 15 16.40 -0.67 9.95
N GLY A 16 15.66 0.41 10.23
CA GLY A 16 15.58 1.61 9.40
C GLY A 16 14.85 1.42 8.07
N LYS A 17 14.39 0.20 7.76
CA LYS A 17 13.74 -0.14 6.49
C LYS A 17 12.34 0.47 6.41
N TRP A 18 11.99 0.86 5.19
CA TRP A 18 10.66 1.29 4.81
C TRP A 18 9.81 0.10 4.35
N PHE A 19 8.52 0.14 4.69
CA PHE A 19 7.54 -0.87 4.29
C PHE A 19 6.14 -0.23 4.25
N HIS A 20 5.16 -1.00 3.79
CA HIS A 20 3.76 -0.60 3.80
C HIS A 20 2.95 -1.37 4.84
N ALA A 21 1.94 -0.72 5.40
CA ALA A 21 1.00 -1.30 6.35
C ALA A 21 -0.44 -1.06 5.88
N CYS A 22 -1.29 -2.08 5.96
CA CYS A 22 -2.74 -1.95 5.79
C CYS A 22 -3.38 -1.89 7.18
N ARG A 23 -3.93 -0.73 7.53
CA ARG A 23 -4.46 -0.46 8.88
C ARG A 23 -5.76 0.32 8.81
N ASP A 24 -6.69 0.00 9.70
CA ASP A 24 -7.84 0.85 9.93
C ASP A 24 -7.46 2.05 10.82
N THR A 25 -7.65 3.25 10.28
CA THR A 25 -7.41 4.52 10.96
C THR A 25 -8.46 4.87 12.01
N VAL A 26 -9.52 4.07 12.16
CA VAL A 26 -10.51 4.22 13.24
C VAL A 26 -10.26 3.21 14.36
N SER A 27 -10.30 1.91 14.06
CA SER A 27 -10.12 0.85 15.07
C SER A 27 -8.66 0.58 15.46
N MET A 28 -7.70 1.09 14.70
CA MET A 28 -6.26 0.79 14.80
C MET A 28 -5.89 -0.66 14.45
N GLU A 29 -6.83 -1.50 14.00
CA GLU A 29 -6.53 -2.87 13.56
C GLU A 29 -5.58 -2.88 12.37
N ILE A 30 -4.56 -3.74 12.42
CA ILE A 30 -3.60 -3.93 11.33
C ILE A 30 -3.91 -5.25 10.63
N PHE A 31 -4.22 -5.17 9.34
CA PHE A 31 -4.56 -6.34 8.52
C PHE A 31 -3.34 -7.01 7.90
N GLY A 32 -2.23 -6.28 7.75
CA GLY A 32 -0.98 -6.85 7.26
C GLY A 32 0.04 -5.83 6.77
N TYR A 33 1.19 -6.35 6.36
CA TYR A 33 2.35 -5.60 5.89
C TYR A 33 2.87 -6.17 4.58
N TYR A 34 3.54 -5.33 3.79
CA TYR A 34 4.19 -5.76 2.55
C TYR A 34 5.39 -4.85 2.22
N GLY A 35 6.26 -5.33 1.34
CA GLY A 35 7.49 -4.65 0.96
C GLY A 35 7.25 -3.31 0.26
N ILE A 36 8.21 -2.39 0.36
CA ILE A 36 8.12 -1.03 -0.18
C ILE A 36 7.95 -0.95 -1.71
N THR A 37 8.37 -2.01 -2.42
CA THR A 37 8.23 -2.13 -3.88
C THR A 37 7.09 -3.05 -4.32
N GLN A 38 6.41 -3.68 -3.36
CA GLN A 38 5.34 -4.63 -3.65
C GLN A 38 4.00 -3.90 -3.76
N LYS A 39 3.12 -4.40 -4.63
CA LYS A 39 1.70 -4.04 -4.59
C LYS A 39 1.07 -4.66 -3.33
N PRO A 40 0.01 -4.06 -2.77
CA PRO A 40 -0.71 -4.69 -1.68
C PRO A 40 -1.25 -6.06 -2.13
N PRO A 41 -1.12 -7.11 -1.29
CA PRO A 41 -1.75 -8.41 -1.56
C PRO A 41 -3.25 -8.27 -1.80
N ALA A 42 -3.81 -9.11 -2.68
CA ALA A 42 -5.25 -9.09 -3.00
C ALA A 42 -6.15 -9.24 -1.77
N ALA A 43 -5.70 -10.00 -0.76
CA ALA A 43 -6.41 -10.12 0.51
C ALA A 43 -6.48 -8.78 1.28
N LEU A 44 -5.45 -7.94 1.22
CA LEU A 44 -5.45 -6.62 1.85
C LEU A 44 -6.26 -5.60 1.02
N ILE A 45 -6.25 -5.71 -0.31
CA ILE A 45 -7.10 -4.89 -1.19
C ILE A 45 -8.57 -5.10 -0.86
N LYS A 46 -9.00 -6.35 -0.65
CA LYS A 46 -10.38 -6.69 -0.23
C LYS A 46 -10.79 -6.13 1.14
N LYS A 47 -9.82 -5.81 2.01
CA LYS A 47 -10.08 -5.17 3.31
C LYS A 47 -10.27 -3.67 3.17
N ALA A 48 -9.67 -3.06 2.16
CA ALA A 48 -9.81 -1.64 1.89
C ALA A 48 -11.17 -1.36 1.23
N ASP A 49 -11.79 -0.24 1.59
CA ASP A 49 -13.04 0.20 0.96
C ASP A 49 -12.85 0.41 -0.56
N SER A 50 -13.98 0.45 -1.28
CA SER A 50 -14.15 0.58 -2.73
C SER A 50 -13.21 1.59 -3.40
N LEU A 51 -12.94 2.73 -2.76
CA LEU A 51 -12.04 3.77 -3.30
C LEU A 51 -10.60 3.29 -3.49
N TRP A 52 -10.09 2.43 -2.61
CA TRP A 52 -8.74 1.89 -2.74
C TRP A 52 -8.68 0.69 -3.68
N ALA A 53 -9.72 -0.16 -3.67
CA ALA A 53 -9.82 -1.28 -4.62
C ALA A 53 -9.74 -0.79 -6.07
N ALA A 54 -10.51 0.26 -6.39
CA ALA A 54 -10.49 0.88 -7.72
C ALA A 54 -9.10 1.44 -8.11
N HIS A 55 -8.33 1.95 -7.14
CA HIS A 55 -6.99 2.48 -7.39
C HIS A 55 -5.99 1.40 -7.84
N PHE A 56 -6.13 0.17 -7.33
CA PHE A 56 -5.24 -0.94 -7.67
C PHE A 56 -5.71 -1.75 -8.90
N GLU A 57 -7.01 -1.74 -9.20
CA GLU A 57 -7.60 -2.41 -10.36
C GLU A 57 -7.52 -1.57 -11.66
N ALA A 58 -7.35 -0.25 -11.56
CA ALA A 58 -7.20 0.61 -12.73
C ALA A 58 -5.96 0.20 -13.56
N PRO A 59 -6.08 0.12 -14.91
CA PRO A 59 -4.94 -0.17 -15.77
C PRO A 59 -3.88 0.92 -15.56
N GLN A 60 -2.69 0.52 -15.10
CA GLN A 60 -1.57 1.45 -15.00
C GLN A 60 -1.28 1.98 -16.40
N LYS A 61 -1.43 3.30 -16.60
CA LYS A 61 -0.98 3.96 -17.82
C LYS A 61 0.49 3.55 -18.02
N PRO A 62 0.87 2.96 -19.17
CA PRO A 62 2.23 2.50 -19.36
C PRO A 62 3.17 3.67 -19.12
N SER A 63 4.05 3.54 -18.13
CA SER A 63 5.08 4.54 -17.89
C SER A 63 5.94 4.59 -19.15
N ALA A 64 6.06 5.79 -19.73
CA ALA A 64 6.94 5.99 -20.87
C ALA A 64 8.34 5.52 -20.46
N LYS A 65 8.80 4.40 -21.05
CA LYS A 65 10.17 3.92 -20.86
C LYS A 65 11.10 5.07 -21.24
N LYS A 66 11.89 5.59 -20.29
CA LYS A 66 13.01 6.47 -20.62
C LYS A 66 13.93 5.69 -21.55
N ALA A 67 14.04 6.14 -22.80
CA ALA A 67 15.05 5.68 -23.73
C ALA A 67 16.42 5.95 -23.08
N LYS A 68 17.23 4.90 -22.91
CA LYS A 68 18.65 5.05 -22.57
C LYS A 68 19.36 5.58 -23.81
N SER A 69 20.07 6.70 -23.67
CA SER A 69 21.11 7.16 -24.59
C SER A 69 22.45 6.54 -24.22
#